data_AF-A0A354BN70-F1
#
_entry.id   AF-A0A354BN70-F1
#
_cell.length_a   1.000
_cell.length_b   1.000
_cell.length_c   1.000
_cell.angle_alpha   90.00
_cell.angle_beta   90.00
_cell.angle_gamma   90.00
#
_symmetry.space_group_name_H-M   'P 1'
#
loop_
_entity.id
_entity.type
_entity.pdbx_description
1 polymer ?
#
loop_
_entity_poly.entity_id
_entity_poly.type
_entity_poly.pdbx_seq_one_letter_code
_entity_poly.pdbx_strand_id
1 'polypeptide(L)'
;GNPGNTQVFLQQHGGNYEALDHYDHLFTLGLNIGTDACRIPTGNRHWHPILRPVVLPMWPTALDHASTRFTTISSWKGRTTFQWQGTESGEKADSWLKFIEIPKRTAQELEIALRIEPRDEVDSEMFRQNGWQLTDPRRLRTQTDYSRYITHSRAEFSVAHNRVVEFSVGWFSDRSALYLASGRPV
;
A
#
# COMPACT_ATOMS: atom_id res chain seq x y z
N GLY A 1 -2.85 -6.92 -8.13
CA GLY A 1 -1.96 -5.88 -8.68
C GLY A 1 -2.27 -4.53 -8.06
N ASN A 2 -1.53 -3.48 -8.42
CA ASN A 2 -1.93 -2.11 -8.05
C ASN A 2 -3.09 -1.70 -8.94
N PRO A 3 -4.24 -1.29 -8.38
CA PRO A 3 -5.36 -0.88 -9.21
C PRO A 3 -4.98 0.36 -10.04
N GLY A 4 -5.52 0.43 -11.26
CA GLY A 4 -5.34 1.55 -12.19
C GLY A 4 -4.40 1.28 -13.36
N ASN A 5 -3.26 0.61 -13.16
CA ASN A 5 -2.30 0.39 -14.25
C ASN A 5 -2.90 -0.40 -15.41
N THR A 6 -3.45 -1.58 -15.11
CA THR A 6 -4.01 -2.48 -16.12
C THR A 6 -5.16 -1.80 -16.87
N GLN A 7 -6.02 -1.10 -16.16
CA GLN A 7 -7.14 -0.35 -16.70
C GLN A 7 -6.71 0.76 -17.68
N VAL A 8 -5.77 1.59 -17.25
CA VAL A 8 -5.27 2.71 -18.08
C VAL A 8 -4.52 2.18 -19.29
N PHE A 9 -3.67 1.17 -19.12
CA PHE A 9 -2.95 0.58 -20.24
C PHE A 9 -3.87 -0.09 -21.24
N LEU A 10 -4.91 -0.82 -20.78
CA LEU A 10 -5.93 -1.40 -21.66
C LEU A 10 -6.61 -0.32 -22.53
N GLN A 11 -6.95 0.81 -21.93
CA GLN A 11 -7.60 1.93 -22.63
C GLN A 11 -6.63 2.64 -23.61
N GLN A 12 -5.38 2.83 -23.23
CA GLN A 12 -4.37 3.50 -24.06
C GLN A 12 -3.88 2.66 -25.24
N HIS A 13 -3.83 1.34 -25.08
CA HIS A 13 -3.34 0.41 -26.11
C HIS A 13 -4.47 -0.24 -26.92
N GLY A 14 -5.71 0.29 -26.81
CA GLY A 14 -6.80 -0.01 -27.72
C GLY A 14 -7.36 -1.43 -27.63
N GLY A 15 -7.57 -1.97 -26.42
CA GLY A 15 -8.26 -3.26 -26.24
C GLY A 15 -7.44 -4.51 -26.60
N ASN A 16 -6.30 -4.37 -27.28
CA ASN A 16 -5.35 -5.45 -27.63
C ASN A 16 -4.53 -5.94 -26.42
N TYR A 17 -5.16 -6.01 -25.25
CA TYR A 17 -4.65 -6.79 -24.13
C TYR A 17 -5.32 -8.16 -24.18
N GLU A 18 -5.06 -8.92 -25.27
CA GLU A 18 -5.67 -10.23 -25.58
C GLU A 18 -5.67 -11.19 -24.39
N ALA A 19 -4.67 -11.07 -23.50
CA ALA A 19 -4.57 -11.85 -22.29
C ALA A 19 -5.81 -11.76 -21.37
N LEU A 20 -6.55 -10.64 -21.38
CA LEU A 20 -7.76 -10.48 -20.55
C LEU A 20 -9.01 -11.08 -21.19
N ASP A 21 -9.02 -11.35 -22.50
CA ASP A 21 -10.17 -11.96 -23.20
C ASP A 21 -10.35 -13.44 -22.84
N HIS A 22 -9.32 -14.08 -22.27
CA HIS A 22 -9.40 -15.45 -21.78
C HIS A 22 -10.15 -15.61 -20.44
N TYR A 23 -10.65 -14.53 -19.84
CA TYR A 23 -11.29 -14.56 -18.52
C TYR A 23 -12.70 -13.98 -18.57
N ASP A 24 -13.66 -14.73 -18.03
CA ASP A 24 -15.07 -14.29 -17.92
C ASP A 24 -15.27 -13.21 -16.85
N HIS A 25 -14.48 -13.27 -15.77
CA HIS A 25 -14.59 -12.38 -14.63
C HIS A 25 -13.25 -11.74 -14.29
N LEU A 26 -13.25 -10.41 -14.16
CA LEU A 26 -12.07 -9.63 -13.80
C LEU A 26 -12.23 -9.04 -12.42
N PHE A 27 -11.21 -9.21 -11.58
CA PHE A 27 -11.21 -8.72 -10.21
C PHE A 27 -10.21 -7.58 -10.01
N THR A 28 -10.55 -6.63 -9.16
CA THR A 28 -9.71 -5.47 -8.85
C THR A 28 -9.63 -5.21 -7.35
N LEU A 29 -8.48 -4.70 -6.91
CA LEU A 29 -8.30 -4.18 -5.54
C LEU A 29 -8.65 -2.69 -5.45
N GLY A 30 -9.04 -2.08 -6.58
CA GLY A 30 -9.51 -0.70 -6.65
C GLY A 30 -11.00 -0.68 -6.43
N LEU A 31 -11.41 -0.46 -5.19
CA LEU A 31 -12.80 -0.65 -4.75
C LEU A 31 -13.79 0.29 -5.43
N ASN A 32 -13.31 1.42 -5.97
CA ASN A 32 -14.15 2.39 -6.67
C ASN A 32 -14.04 2.28 -8.19
N ILE A 33 -13.18 1.42 -8.74
CA ILE A 33 -13.04 1.28 -10.21
C ILE A 33 -14.36 0.77 -10.79
N GLY A 34 -14.86 1.47 -11.81
CA GLY A 34 -16.16 1.20 -12.42
C GLY A 34 -17.34 1.93 -11.77
N THR A 35 -17.07 2.79 -10.78
CA THR A 35 -18.06 3.70 -10.17
C THR A 35 -17.74 5.15 -10.54
N ASP A 36 -18.71 6.06 -10.39
CA ASP A 36 -18.53 7.49 -10.64
C ASP A 36 -17.49 8.16 -9.72
N ALA A 37 -17.13 7.51 -8.61
CA ALA A 37 -16.11 8.00 -7.69
C ALA A 37 -14.67 7.85 -8.24
N CYS A 38 -14.44 7.01 -9.25
CA CYS A 38 -13.10 6.77 -9.81
C CYS A 38 -13.04 7.11 -11.30
N ARG A 39 -12.11 8.00 -11.67
CA ARG A 39 -11.95 8.48 -13.05
C ARG A 39 -11.12 7.56 -13.95
N ILE A 40 -10.61 6.46 -13.40
CA ILE A 40 -9.84 5.47 -14.16
C ILE A 40 -10.77 4.76 -15.13
N PRO A 41 -10.38 4.60 -16.41
CA PRO A 41 -11.24 3.96 -17.40
C PRO A 41 -11.40 2.48 -17.07
N THR A 42 -12.54 1.89 -17.40
CA THR A 42 -12.71 0.44 -17.21
C THR A 42 -12.23 -0.37 -18.41
N GLY A 43 -11.93 0.29 -19.54
CA GLY A 43 -11.62 -0.37 -20.81
C GLY A 43 -12.79 -1.19 -21.34
N ASN A 44 -14.03 -0.70 -21.14
CA ASN A 44 -15.28 -1.37 -21.51
C ASN A 44 -15.45 -2.78 -20.89
N ARG A 45 -14.87 -3.01 -19.71
CA ARG A 45 -14.96 -4.27 -18.98
C ARG A 45 -15.54 -4.08 -17.59
N HIS A 46 -16.22 -5.12 -17.10
CA HIS A 46 -16.71 -5.13 -15.72
C HIS A 46 -15.59 -5.59 -14.76
N TRP A 47 -15.34 -4.80 -13.71
CA TRP A 47 -14.33 -5.09 -12.70
C TRP A 47 -15.00 -5.33 -11.35
N HIS A 48 -14.90 -6.55 -10.83
CA HIS A 48 -15.44 -6.91 -9.52
C HIS A 48 -14.46 -6.48 -8.42
N PRO A 49 -14.83 -5.52 -7.54
CA PRO A 49 -13.97 -5.12 -6.44
C PRO A 49 -13.85 -6.24 -5.41
N ILE A 50 -12.63 -6.49 -4.94
CA ILE A 50 -12.35 -7.47 -3.88
C ILE A 50 -11.42 -6.89 -2.83
N LEU A 51 -11.60 -7.37 -1.59
CA LEU A 51 -10.62 -7.24 -0.52
C LEU A 51 -9.73 -8.48 -0.50
N ARG A 52 -8.49 -8.34 -0.04
CA ARG A 52 -7.63 -9.52 0.17
C ARG A 52 -8.12 -10.27 1.41
N PRO A 53 -8.45 -11.57 1.29
CA PRO A 53 -8.93 -12.35 2.43
C PRO A 53 -7.82 -12.55 3.47
N VAL A 54 -8.21 -12.67 4.74
CA VAL A 54 -7.32 -13.01 5.84
C VAL A 54 -7.73 -14.34 6.44
N VAL A 55 -6.78 -15.27 6.57
CA VAL A 55 -6.99 -16.55 7.27
C VAL A 55 -6.87 -16.29 8.77
N LEU A 56 -7.97 -15.88 9.41
CA LEU A 56 -8.00 -15.39 10.80
C LEU A 56 -7.27 -16.30 11.82
N PRO A 57 -7.35 -17.65 11.77
CA PRO A 57 -6.61 -18.50 12.70
C PRO A 57 -5.08 -18.33 12.67
N MET A 58 -4.51 -17.77 11.59
CA MET A 58 -3.08 -17.47 11.48
C MET A 58 -2.68 -16.11 12.11
N TRP A 59 -3.65 -15.34 12.60
CA TRP A 59 -3.48 -13.98 13.11
C TRP A 59 -4.13 -13.83 14.49
N PRO A 60 -3.64 -14.56 15.52
CA PRO A 60 -4.22 -14.47 16.85
C PRO A 60 -4.11 -13.05 17.40
N THR A 61 -5.18 -12.61 18.07
CA THR A 61 -5.19 -11.35 18.81
C THR A 61 -4.42 -11.53 20.11
N ALA A 62 -3.18 -11.08 20.14
CA ALA A 62 -2.39 -10.99 21.37
C ALA A 62 -2.00 -9.52 21.57
N LEU A 63 -2.80 -8.81 22.37
CA LEU A 63 -2.51 -7.42 22.71
C LEU A 63 -1.35 -7.39 23.70
N ASP A 64 -0.21 -6.91 23.22
CA ASP A 64 0.90 -6.52 24.07
C ASP A 64 0.79 -5.01 24.34
N HIS A 65 0.49 -4.65 25.58
CA HIS A 65 0.41 -3.26 26.02
C HIS A 65 1.78 -2.58 26.13
N ALA A 66 2.87 -3.36 26.13
CA ALA A 66 4.23 -2.81 26.05
C ALA A 66 4.60 -2.40 24.62
N SER A 67 3.82 -2.81 23.61
CA SER A 67 4.01 -2.35 22.23
C SER A 67 3.69 -0.86 22.14
N THR A 68 4.71 -0.02 21.96
CA THR A 68 4.56 1.44 21.87
C THR A 68 4.47 1.94 20.44
N ARG A 69 5.09 1.27 19.46
CA ARG A 69 5.32 1.79 18.10
C ARG A 69 4.11 1.65 17.19
N PHE A 70 3.86 2.66 16.36
CA PHE A 70 3.03 2.48 15.16
C PHE A 70 3.96 2.03 14.05
N THR A 71 3.61 0.95 13.37
CA THR A 71 4.48 0.38 12.35
C THR A 71 3.76 0.20 11.02
N THR A 72 4.52 0.09 9.93
CA THR A 72 4.00 -0.36 8.65
C THR A 72 5.12 -0.99 7.84
N ILE A 73 4.75 -1.78 6.84
CA ILE A 73 5.68 -2.29 5.83
C ILE A 73 5.35 -1.58 4.52
N SER A 74 6.35 -1.03 3.83
CA SER A 74 6.12 -0.27 2.60
C SER A 74 7.28 -0.41 1.62
N SER A 75 7.03 -0.06 0.35
CA SER A 75 8.06 0.27 -0.62
C SER A 75 8.24 1.79 -0.72
N TRP A 76 9.44 2.24 -1.10
CA TRP A 76 9.74 3.64 -1.35
C TRP A 76 9.38 4.07 -2.78
N LYS A 77 10.20 3.72 -3.77
CA LYS A 77 10.04 4.03 -5.21
C LYS A 77 9.92 2.76 -6.06
N GLY A 78 9.78 2.92 -7.38
CA GLY A 78 9.98 1.84 -8.34
C GLY A 78 8.72 1.06 -8.72
N ARG A 79 7.54 1.65 -8.48
CA ARG A 79 6.30 1.11 -9.04
C ARG A 79 5.99 1.82 -10.35
N THR A 80 5.59 1.06 -11.36
CA THR A 80 5.14 1.62 -12.64
C THR A 80 4.03 2.63 -12.43
N THR A 81 4.26 3.85 -12.91
CA THR A 81 3.30 4.95 -12.93
C THR A 81 2.53 4.98 -14.25
N PHE A 82 1.45 5.75 -14.30
CA PHE A 82 0.72 6.04 -15.52
C PHE A 82 0.26 7.50 -15.51
N GLN A 83 -0.07 8.02 -16.68
CA GLN A 83 -0.79 9.28 -16.83
C GLN A 83 -2.16 9.02 -17.42
N TRP A 84 -3.18 9.68 -16.90
CA TRP A 84 -4.54 9.61 -17.40
C TRP A 84 -5.20 10.98 -17.33
N GLN A 85 -5.70 11.46 -18.48
CA GLN A 85 -6.35 12.77 -18.62
C GLN A 85 -5.54 13.92 -17.98
N GLY A 86 -4.23 13.97 -18.27
CA GLY A 86 -3.33 15.01 -17.76
C GLY A 86 -2.97 14.90 -16.27
N THR A 87 -3.46 13.88 -15.56
CA THR A 87 -3.10 13.60 -14.16
C THR A 87 -2.10 12.44 -14.10
N GLU A 88 -1.04 12.59 -13.32
CA GLU A 88 -0.05 11.53 -13.10
C GLU A 88 -0.39 10.70 -11.84
N SER A 89 -0.21 9.38 -11.91
CA SER A 89 -0.45 8.50 -10.77
C SER A 89 0.53 8.71 -9.61
N GLY A 90 1.66 9.35 -9.87
CA GLY A 90 2.80 9.50 -8.96
C GLY A 90 3.35 8.18 -8.45
N GLU A 91 4.32 8.27 -7.55
CA GLU A 91 4.94 7.17 -6.82
C GLU A 91 4.45 7.08 -5.37
N LYS A 92 4.94 6.07 -4.66
CA LYS A 92 4.71 5.94 -3.22
C LYS A 92 5.56 6.96 -2.43
N ALA A 93 6.72 7.33 -2.95
CA ALA A 93 7.58 8.37 -2.38
C ALA A 93 6.87 9.72 -2.26
N ASP A 94 6.12 10.15 -3.28
CA ASP A 94 5.36 11.42 -3.25
C ASP A 94 4.37 11.49 -2.08
N SER A 95 3.78 10.35 -1.71
CA SER A 95 2.87 10.27 -0.56
C SER A 95 3.64 10.35 0.74
N TRP A 96 4.76 9.63 0.87
CA TRP A 96 5.57 9.65 2.08
C TRP A 96 6.24 11.00 2.35
N LEU A 97 6.70 11.71 1.31
CA LEU A 97 7.28 13.05 1.45
C LEU A 97 6.31 14.02 2.12
N LYS A 98 5.01 13.90 1.87
CA LYS A 98 3.96 14.71 2.54
C LYS A 98 3.90 14.47 4.05
N PHE A 99 4.35 13.31 4.53
CA PHE A 99 4.32 12.92 5.94
C PHE A 99 5.71 12.74 6.54
N ILE A 100 6.79 13.14 5.85
CA ILE A 100 8.15 12.85 6.30
C ILE A 100 8.45 13.45 7.68
N GLU A 101 7.90 14.62 7.98
CA GLU A 101 8.12 15.32 9.25
C GLU A 101 7.19 14.89 10.39
N ILE A 102 6.26 13.96 10.18
CA ILE A 102 5.28 13.62 11.21
C ILE A 102 5.92 13.15 12.54
N PRO A 103 7.06 12.41 12.59
CA PRO A 103 7.66 12.03 13.87
C PRO A 103 8.16 13.24 14.68
N LYS A 104 8.42 14.39 14.04
CA LYS A 104 8.76 15.65 14.75
C LYS A 104 7.55 16.32 15.41
N ARG A 105 6.34 15.90 15.06
CA ARG A 105 5.07 16.54 15.47
C ARG A 105 4.29 15.71 16.49
N THR A 106 4.84 14.58 16.94
CA THR A 106 4.20 13.68 17.90
C THR A 106 5.25 12.97 18.75
N ALA A 107 4.88 12.58 19.97
CA ALA A 107 5.69 11.70 20.81
C ALA A 107 5.52 10.20 20.45
N GLN A 108 4.57 9.89 19.57
CA GLN A 108 4.33 8.53 19.11
C GLN A 108 5.52 8.01 18.30
N GLU A 109 6.10 6.88 18.70
CA GLU A 109 7.15 6.22 17.94
C GLU A 109 6.60 5.67 16.62
N LEU A 110 7.25 5.99 15.51
CA LEU A 110 6.85 5.61 14.16
C LEU A 110 7.96 4.79 13.49
N GLU A 111 7.63 3.57 13.08
CA GLU A 111 8.55 2.64 12.44
C GLU A 111 8.06 2.24 11.05
N ILE A 112 8.98 2.16 10.08
CA ILE A 112 8.69 1.63 8.75
C ILE A 112 9.69 0.55 8.41
N ALA A 113 9.19 -0.66 8.15
CA ALA A 113 9.92 -1.67 7.40
C ALA A 113 9.90 -1.28 5.90
N LEU A 114 10.85 -0.45 5.49
CA LEU A 114 10.85 0.24 4.20
C LEU A 114 11.81 -0.41 3.22
N ARG A 115 11.30 -0.86 2.07
CA ARG A 115 12.16 -1.29 0.96
C ARG A 115 12.63 -0.08 0.18
N ILE A 116 13.92 0.21 0.29
CA ILE A 116 14.68 1.20 -0.48
C ILE A 116 15.68 0.43 -1.35
N GLU A 117 15.77 0.78 -2.63
CA GLU A 117 16.76 0.19 -3.53
C GLU A 117 18.15 0.81 -3.25
N PRO A 118 19.27 0.09 -3.44
CA PRO A 118 20.60 0.60 -3.09
C PRO A 118 20.96 1.97 -3.70
N ARG A 119 20.42 2.28 -4.89
CA ARG A 119 20.62 3.58 -5.56
C ARG A 119 19.94 4.75 -4.85
N ASP A 120 18.94 4.47 -4.03
CA ASP A 120 18.13 5.44 -3.30
C ASP A 120 18.47 5.44 -1.79
N GLU A 121 19.60 4.83 -1.37
CA GLU A 121 19.97 4.65 0.04
C GLU A 121 20.09 5.99 0.80
N VAL A 122 20.46 7.07 0.11
CA VAL A 122 20.50 8.44 0.67
C VAL A 122 19.13 8.86 1.21
N ASP A 123 18.04 8.40 0.59
CA ASP A 123 16.69 8.72 1.05
C ASP A 123 16.38 8.05 2.40
N SER A 124 17.05 6.94 2.74
CA SER A 124 16.91 6.30 4.06
C SER A 124 17.35 7.24 5.19
N GLU A 125 18.35 8.07 4.93
CA GLU A 125 18.88 9.00 5.91
C GLU A 125 17.92 10.16 6.16
N MET A 126 17.22 10.63 5.14
CA MET A 126 16.15 11.63 5.29
C MET A 126 15.06 11.15 6.26
N PHE A 127 14.65 9.88 6.19
CA PHE A 127 13.70 9.31 7.15
C PHE A 127 14.25 9.35 8.57
N ARG A 128 15.48 8.88 8.79
CA ARG A 128 16.12 8.86 10.12
C ARG A 128 16.28 10.28 10.70
N GLN A 129 16.71 11.24 9.89
CA GLN A 129 16.83 12.65 10.27
C GLN A 129 15.50 13.30 10.65
N ASN A 130 14.39 12.76 10.16
CA ASN A 130 13.05 13.20 10.54
C ASN A 130 12.44 12.40 11.72
N GLY A 131 13.20 11.49 12.33
CA GLY A 131 12.80 10.73 13.50
C GLY A 131 12.08 9.42 13.20
N TRP A 132 12.08 8.96 11.94
CA TRP A 132 11.54 7.64 11.60
C TRP A 132 12.50 6.53 12.04
N GLN A 133 11.96 5.50 12.67
CA GLN A 133 12.67 4.25 12.86
C GLN A 133 12.56 3.41 11.57
N LEU A 134 13.69 3.00 11.00
CA LEU A 134 13.71 2.17 9.79
C LEU A 134 14.13 0.74 10.13
N THR A 135 13.30 -0.22 9.73
CA THR A 135 13.60 -1.65 9.76
C THR A 135 13.88 -2.14 8.35
N ASP A 136 14.92 -2.97 8.18
CA ASP A 136 15.18 -3.62 6.90
C ASP A 136 14.13 -4.72 6.64
N PRO A 137 13.26 -4.58 5.62
CA PRO A 137 12.22 -5.57 5.34
C PRO A 137 12.79 -6.94 4.96
N ARG A 138 14.07 -7.04 4.55
CA ARG A 138 14.75 -8.32 4.28
C ARG A 138 14.96 -9.18 5.53
N ARG A 139 14.71 -8.62 6.73
CA ARG A 139 14.69 -9.37 8.00
C ARG A 139 13.38 -10.14 8.20
N LEU A 140 12.31 -9.75 7.51
CA LEU A 140 11.00 -10.40 7.58
C LEU A 140 10.95 -11.58 6.58
N ARG A 141 11.69 -12.65 6.88
CA ARG A 141 11.94 -13.75 5.93
C ARG A 141 10.86 -14.82 5.96
N THR A 142 10.20 -14.97 7.09
CA THR A 142 9.19 -16.01 7.33
C THR A 142 7.85 -15.39 7.67
N GLN A 143 6.78 -16.20 7.56
CA GLN A 143 5.45 -15.84 8.05
C GLN A 143 5.49 -15.46 9.54
N THR A 144 6.31 -16.15 10.34
CA THR A 144 6.48 -15.86 11.76
C THR A 144 7.14 -14.50 12.00
N ASP A 145 8.18 -14.14 11.25
CA ASP A 145 8.82 -12.82 11.38
C ASP A 145 7.84 -11.70 11.03
N TYR A 146 7.10 -11.89 9.94
CA TYR A 146 6.11 -10.94 9.45
C TYR A 146 4.92 -10.78 10.41
N SER A 147 4.39 -11.89 10.94
CA SER A 147 3.34 -11.88 11.96
C SER A 147 3.84 -11.25 13.26
N ARG A 148 5.08 -11.55 13.69
CA ARG A 148 5.68 -10.93 14.88
C ARG A 148 5.79 -9.42 14.72
N TYR A 149 6.23 -8.94 13.57
CA TYR A 149 6.33 -7.51 13.27
C TYR A 149 4.99 -6.78 13.50
N ILE A 150 3.91 -7.31 12.89
CA ILE A 150 2.57 -6.75 12.99
C ILE A 150 2.03 -6.87 14.43
N THR A 151 2.18 -8.03 15.05
CA THR A 151 1.65 -8.27 16.41
C THR A 151 2.40 -7.54 17.51
N HIS A 152 3.62 -7.05 17.29
CA HIS A 152 4.35 -6.19 18.24
C HIS A 152 4.12 -4.70 17.98
N SER A 153 3.15 -4.37 17.13
CA SER A 153 2.78 -2.99 16.84
C SER A 153 1.63 -2.54 17.73
N ARG A 154 1.67 -1.29 18.17
CA ARG A 154 0.54 -0.65 18.85
C ARG A 154 -0.63 -0.39 17.89
N ALA A 155 -0.30 0.07 16.69
CA ALA A 155 -1.22 0.36 15.59
C ALA A 155 -0.48 0.30 14.25
N GLU A 156 -1.20 0.33 13.13
CA GLU A 156 -0.61 0.68 11.83
C GLU A 156 -0.64 2.19 11.64
N PHE A 157 0.42 2.75 11.07
CA PHE A 157 0.36 4.05 10.40
C PHE A 157 0.95 3.90 9.01
N SER A 158 0.16 4.19 7.98
CA SER A 158 0.61 4.10 6.59
C SER A 158 0.01 5.22 5.76
N VAL A 159 0.70 5.58 4.69
CA VAL A 159 0.17 6.52 3.70
C VAL A 159 -0.58 5.76 2.61
N ALA A 160 -1.56 6.36 1.94
CA ALA A 160 -2.06 5.83 0.67
C ALA A 160 -1.00 5.96 -0.43
N HIS A 161 -1.09 5.22 -1.53
CA HIS A 161 -0.24 5.52 -2.70
C HIS A 161 -0.82 6.73 -3.43
N ASN A 162 0.01 7.58 -4.04
CA ASN A 162 -0.45 8.82 -4.69
C ASN A 162 -1.64 8.57 -5.65
N ARG A 163 -1.52 7.56 -6.52
CA ARG A 163 -2.62 7.09 -7.39
C ARG A 163 -3.96 6.88 -6.71
N VAL A 164 -3.98 6.37 -5.48
CA VAL A 164 -5.22 6.08 -4.74
C VAL A 164 -5.93 7.38 -4.43
N VAL A 165 -5.16 8.40 -4.06
CA VAL A 165 -5.65 9.74 -3.73
C VAL A 165 -6.07 10.47 -5.01
N GLU A 166 -5.16 10.60 -5.97
CA GLU A 166 -5.38 11.40 -7.20
C GLU A 166 -6.56 10.88 -8.04
N PHE A 167 -6.76 9.56 -8.07
CA PHE A 167 -7.82 8.94 -8.88
C PHE A 167 -8.98 8.39 -8.07
N SER A 168 -8.99 8.59 -6.74
CA SER A 168 -10.04 8.08 -5.84
C SER A 168 -10.35 6.59 -6.07
N VAL A 169 -9.28 5.80 -6.25
CA VAL A 169 -9.35 4.40 -6.74
C VAL A 169 -10.09 3.47 -5.77
N GLY A 170 -10.22 3.86 -4.51
CA GLY A 170 -10.72 3.03 -3.43
C GLY A 170 -9.68 1.97 -3.07
N TRP A 171 -9.12 2.04 -1.87
CA TRP A 171 -8.06 1.12 -1.47
C TRP A 171 -8.19 0.75 0.00
N PHE A 172 -8.08 -0.53 0.26
CA PHE A 172 -7.84 -1.07 1.59
C PHE A 172 -6.59 -1.95 1.52
N SER A 173 -5.62 -1.64 2.38
CA SER A 173 -4.34 -2.35 2.39
C SER A 173 -4.56 -3.81 2.79
N ASP A 174 -3.84 -4.71 2.13
CA ASP A 174 -3.72 -6.09 2.64
C ASP A 174 -3.06 -6.13 4.00
N ARG A 175 -2.06 -5.27 4.26
CA ARG A 175 -1.45 -5.15 5.57
C ARG A 175 -2.44 -4.68 6.63
N SER A 176 -3.20 -3.61 6.36
CA SER A 176 -4.22 -3.10 7.29
C SER A 176 -5.22 -4.18 7.68
N ALA A 177 -5.62 -5.05 6.74
CA ALA A 177 -6.46 -6.20 7.06
C ALA A 177 -5.81 -7.13 8.10
N LEU A 178 -4.49 -7.34 8.03
CA LEU A 178 -3.73 -8.19 8.96
C LEU A 178 -3.51 -7.51 10.31
N TYR A 179 -3.27 -6.19 10.34
CA TYR A 179 -3.24 -5.41 11.59
C TYR A 179 -4.59 -5.53 12.31
N LEU A 180 -5.69 -5.27 11.61
CA LEU A 180 -7.04 -5.41 12.16
C LEU A 180 -7.32 -6.84 12.62
N ALA A 181 -6.93 -7.86 11.84
CA ALA A 181 -7.10 -9.26 12.21
C ALA A 181 -6.32 -9.62 13.50
N SER A 182 -5.16 -9.00 13.72
CA SER A 182 -4.39 -9.11 14.97
C SER A 182 -4.87 -8.17 16.09
N GLY A 183 -6.01 -7.50 15.93
CA GLY A 183 -6.58 -6.60 16.94
C GLY A 183 -5.86 -5.26 17.04
N ARG A 184 -5.13 -4.84 16.00
CA ARG A 184 -4.39 -3.58 15.96
C ARG A 184 -5.18 -2.53 15.16
N PRO A 185 -5.39 -1.32 15.72
CA PRO A 185 -6.04 -0.24 14.97
C PRO A 185 -5.18 0.22 13.79
N VAL A 186 -5.83 0.79 12.78
CA VAL A 186 -5.24 1.31 11.54
C VAL A 186 -5.73 2.72 11.25
#